data_AF-M5GBY7-F1
#
_entry.id   AF-M5GBY7-F1
#
_cell.length_a   1.000
_cell.length_b   1.000
_cell.length_c   1.000
_cell.angle_alpha   90.00
_cell.angle_beta   90.00
_cell.angle_gamma   90.00
#
_symmetry.space_group_name_H-M   'P 1'
#
loop_
_entity.id
_entity.type
_entity.pdbx_description
1 polymer ?
#
loop_
_entity_poly.entity_id
_entity_poly.type
_entity_poly.pdbx_seq_one_letter_code
_entity_poly.pdbx_strand_id
1 'polypeptide(L)'
;MATITEQGGIPQLNASTGTGTGIWLLDMAKSVPSSVTLVGVDIQSRLFPPAQPNMKFFVGSTFDLPTEMDCTFALVHQRLMVAAFSYEG
;
A
#
# COMPACT_ATOMS: atom_id res chain seq x y z
N MET A 1 7.88 6.13 19.20
CA MET A 1 6.83 5.18 18.77
C MET A 1 5.57 5.97 18.54
N ALA A 2 5.11 6.11 17.31
CA ALA A 2 3.80 6.70 17.02
C ALA A 2 2.77 5.58 17.01
N THR A 3 1.91 5.54 18.03
CA THR A 3 0.78 4.63 18.11
C THR A 3 -0.27 5.11 17.10
N ILE A 4 -0.49 4.34 16.04
CA ILE A 4 -1.57 4.59 15.08
C ILE A 4 -2.88 4.20 15.78
N THR A 5 -3.57 5.18 16.35
CA THR A 5 -4.85 4.98 17.06
C THR A 5 -5.99 4.72 16.09
N GLU A 6 -6.86 3.75 16.44
CA GLU A 6 -8.16 3.49 15.83
C GLU A 6 -8.99 4.78 15.74
N GLN A 7 -9.38 5.16 14.52
CA GLN A 7 -10.48 6.11 14.30
C GLN A 7 -11.72 5.33 13.84
N GLY A 8 -12.65 5.15 14.76
CA GLY A 8 -14.09 5.03 14.51
C GLY A 8 -14.55 4.12 13.36
N GLY A 9 -14.42 2.80 13.51
CA GLY A 9 -15.23 1.83 12.77
C GLY A 9 -14.98 1.68 11.26
N ILE A 10 -14.03 2.42 10.68
CA ILE A 10 -13.62 2.28 9.29
C ILE A 10 -12.48 1.25 9.24
N PRO A 11 -12.53 0.20 8.38
CA PRO A 11 -11.41 -0.71 8.23
C PRO A 11 -10.16 0.08 7.79
N GLN A 12 -9.17 0.13 8.69
CA GLN A 12 -7.92 0.87 8.48
C GLN A 12 -7.16 0.19 7.33
N LEU A 13 -7.12 0.85 6.17
CA LEU A 13 -6.33 0.41 5.02
C LEU A 13 -4.96 1.09 5.08
N ASN A 14 -3.89 0.33 4.86
CA ASN A 14 -2.55 0.89 4.68
C ASN A 14 -2.03 0.55 3.29
N ALA A 15 -1.49 1.54 2.58
CA ALA A 15 -1.01 1.38 1.21
C ALA A 15 0.52 1.48 1.10
N SER A 16 1.09 0.70 0.17
CA SER A 16 2.41 0.97 -0.41
C SER A 16 2.28 1.18 -1.91
N THR A 17 2.78 2.31 -2.42
CA THR A 17 2.75 2.60 -3.87
C THR A 17 4.15 2.46 -4.47
N GLY A 18 4.27 1.82 -5.63
CA GLY A 18 5.56 1.30 -6.10
C GLY A 18 6.04 0.17 -5.20
N THR A 19 5.13 -0.74 -4.85
CA THR A 19 5.37 -1.73 -3.80
C THR A 19 6.45 -2.75 -4.18
N GLY A 20 6.79 -2.90 -5.46
CA GLY A 20 7.79 -3.84 -5.97
C GLY A 20 7.57 -5.24 -5.42
N THR A 21 8.54 -5.73 -4.63
CA THR A 21 8.48 -7.04 -3.99
C THR A 21 7.47 -7.17 -2.85
N GLY A 22 6.84 -6.08 -2.44
CA GLY A 22 5.95 -6.05 -1.28
C GLY A 22 6.67 -6.20 0.06
N ILE A 23 8.02 -6.15 0.12
CA ILE A 23 8.80 -6.44 1.33
C ILE A 23 8.38 -5.62 2.54
N TRP A 24 8.03 -4.34 2.33
CA TRP A 24 7.57 -3.48 3.41
C TRP A 24 6.19 -3.90 3.93
N LEU A 25 5.25 -4.25 3.04
CA LEU A 25 3.93 -4.72 3.44
C LEU A 25 4.01 -6.09 4.15
N LEU A 26 4.90 -6.98 3.69
CA LEU A 26 5.16 -8.27 4.34
C LEU A 26 5.69 -8.09 5.77
N ASP A 27 6.51 -7.07 6.01
CA ASP A 27 7.00 -6.78 7.35
C ASP A 27 5.95 -6.09 8.22
N MET A 28 5.20 -5.15 7.64
CA MET A 28 4.05 -4.52 8.28
C MET A 28 2.98 -5.53 8.71
N ALA A 29 2.70 -6.56 7.90
CA ALA A 29 1.73 -7.60 8.23
C ALA A 29 2.03 -8.34 9.54
N LYS A 30 3.29 -8.36 9.98
CA LYS A 30 3.71 -8.94 11.27
C LYS A 30 3.48 -8.00 12.46
N SER A 31 3.36 -6.71 12.18
CA SER A 31 3.33 -5.64 13.19
C SER A 31 1.93 -5.06 13.41
N VAL A 32 0.98 -5.35 12.52
CA VAL A 32 -0.42 -4.89 12.62
C VAL A 32 -1.36 -6.05 12.92
N PRO A 33 -2.52 -5.78 13.56
CA PRO A 33 -3.57 -6.78 13.70
C PRO A 33 -4.02 -7.35 12.35
N SER A 34 -4.44 -8.62 12.33
CA SER A 34 -4.94 -9.28 11.10
C SER A 34 -6.22 -8.67 10.53
N SER A 35 -6.93 -7.84 11.32
CA SER A 35 -8.08 -7.05 10.88
C SER A 35 -7.69 -5.87 9.98
N VAL A 36 -6.43 -5.45 9.98
CA VAL A 36 -5.92 -4.38 9.11
C VAL A 36 -5.68 -4.94 7.72
N THR A 37 -6.26 -4.29 6.71
CA THR A 37 -6.03 -4.65 5.30
C THR A 37 -4.86 -3.84 4.73
N LEU A 38 -3.92 -4.54 4.12
CA LEU A 38 -2.74 -3.95 3.50
C LEU A 38 -2.90 -3.99 1.97
N VAL A 39 -2.61 -2.87 1.31
CA VAL A 39 -2.75 -2.72 -0.15
C VAL A 39 -1.39 -2.38 -0.76
N GLY A 40 -0.97 -3.14 -1.75
CA GLY A 40 0.23 -2.87 -2.55
C GLY A 40 -0.15 -2.51 -3.98
N VAL A 41 0.36 -1.38 -4.47
CA VAL A 41 0.21 -0.97 -5.86
C VAL A 41 1.57 -0.87 -6.53
N ASP A 42 1.71 -1.45 -7.71
CA ASP A 42 2.87 -1.26 -8.58
C ASP A 42 2.44 -1.28 -10.04
N ILE A 43 3.22 -0.68 -10.93
CA ILE A 43 2.93 -0.69 -12.38
C ILE A 43 3.12 -2.08 -13.00
N GLN A 44 3.76 -3.02 -12.29
CA GLN A 44 3.99 -4.39 -12.76
C GLN A 44 3.79 -5.41 -11.61
N SER A 45 3.17 -6.56 -11.90
CA SER A 45 2.96 -7.64 -10.92
C SER A 45 4.13 -8.60 -10.76
N ARG A 46 5.17 -8.49 -11.59
CA ARG A 46 6.27 -9.48 -11.69
C ARG A 46 6.94 -9.79 -10.36
N LEU A 47 7.02 -8.81 -9.47
CA LEU A 47 7.70 -8.93 -8.20
C LEU A 47 6.73 -9.18 -7.02
N PHE A 48 5.42 -9.23 -7.26
CA PHE A 48 4.46 -9.41 -6.18
C PHE A 48 4.74 -10.69 -5.39
N PRO A 49 4.65 -10.63 -4.05
CA PRO A 49 4.84 -11.80 -3.22
C PRO A 49 3.63 -12.74 -3.33
N PRO A 50 3.73 -13.96 -2.78
CA PRO A 50 2.59 -14.85 -2.65
C PRO A 50 1.42 -14.19 -1.91
N ALA A 51 0.19 -14.55 -2.29
CA ALA A 51 -1.02 -14.02 -1.68
C ALA A 51 -1.06 -14.28 -0.16
N GLN A 52 -1.56 -13.29 0.58
CA GLN A 52 -1.74 -13.36 2.04
C GLN A 52 -3.16 -12.91 2.42
N PRO A 53 -3.76 -13.45 3.50
CA PRO A 53 -5.18 -13.21 3.82
C PRO A 53 -5.56 -11.73 4.03
N ASN A 54 -4.65 -10.94 4.60
CA ASN A 54 -4.87 -9.52 4.92
C ASN A 54 -4.16 -8.57 3.93
N MET A 55 -3.75 -9.06 2.76
CA MET A 55 -3.02 -8.28 1.77
C MET A 55 -3.67 -8.38 0.40
N LYS A 56 -3.76 -7.24 -0.28
CA LYS A 56 -4.22 -7.15 -1.67
C LYS A 56 -3.16 -6.44 -2.49
N PHE A 57 -2.86 -6.99 -3.66
CA PHE A 57 -1.95 -6.37 -4.62
C PHE A 57 -2.72 -6.00 -5.89
N PHE A 58 -2.44 -4.82 -6.42
CA PHE A 58 -3.06 -4.28 -7.62
C PHE A 58 -1.99 -3.77 -8.58
N VAL A 59 -2.18 -4.05 -9.87
CA VAL A 59 -1.33 -3.50 -10.93
C VAL A 59 -1.93 -2.18 -11.39
N GLY A 60 -1.23 -1.08 -11.19
CA GLY A 60 -1.70 0.25 -11.55
C GLY A 60 -0.65 1.34 -11.40
N SER A 61 -0.91 2.46 -12.08
CA SER A 61 -0.10 3.67 -11.94
C SER A 61 -0.49 4.42 -10.68
N THR A 62 0.48 4.99 -9.98
CA THR A 62 0.22 5.87 -8.84
C THR A 62 -0.42 7.19 -9.24
N PHE A 63 -0.41 7.53 -10.53
CA PHE A 63 -1.09 8.70 -11.09
C PHE A 63 -2.55 8.41 -11.48
N ASP A 64 -2.97 7.15 -11.46
CA ASP A 64 -4.30 6.70 -11.93
C ASP A 64 -4.78 5.55 -11.05
N LEU A 65 -5.02 5.86 -9.77
CA LEU A 65 -5.57 4.91 -8.81
C LEU A 65 -7.11 4.88 -8.90
N PRO A 66 -7.75 3.73 -8.62
CA PRO A 66 -9.21 3.64 -8.62
C PRO A 66 -9.85 4.58 -7.60
N THR A 67 -10.94 5.25 -7.99
CA THR A 67 -11.66 6.22 -7.14
C THR A 67 -12.21 5.60 -5.86
N GLU A 68 -12.44 4.28 -5.84
CA GLU A 68 -12.85 3.55 -4.64
C GLU A 68 -11.80 3.57 -3.53
N MET A 69 -10.56 3.95 -3.86
CA MET A 69 -9.47 4.07 -2.91
C MET A 69 -9.33 5.49 -2.32
N ASP A 70 -10.13 6.45 -2.79
CA ASP A 70 -10.10 7.82 -2.32
C ASP A 70 -10.48 7.91 -0.83
N CYS A 71 -9.67 8.63 -0.05
CA CYS A 71 -9.88 8.84 1.38
C CYS A 71 -10.05 7.55 2.21
N THR A 72 -9.56 6.41 1.72
CA THR A 72 -9.70 5.11 2.40
C THR A 72 -8.51 4.72 3.28
N PHE A 73 -7.33 5.27 3.01
CA PHE A 73 -6.09 4.86 3.67
C PHE A 73 -5.79 5.69 4.92
N ALA A 74 -5.49 5.01 6.02
CA ALA A 74 -4.97 5.64 7.23
C ALA A 74 -3.48 6.01 7.10
N LEU A 75 -2.74 5.23 6.30
CA LEU A 75 -1.32 5.44 6.04
C LEU A 75 -0.97 5.07 4.60
N VAL A 76 -0.21 5.95 3.94
CA VAL A 76 0.41 5.68 2.63
C VAL A 76 1.92 5.74 2.78
N HIS A 77 2.60 4.69 2.35
CA HIS A 77 4.05 4.61 2.31
C HIS A 77 4.54 4.62 0.84
N GLN A 78 5.47 5.52 0.53
CA GLN A 78 6.14 5.59 -0.76
C GLN A 78 7.65 5.60 -0.53
N ARG A 79 8.39 4.77 -1.29
CA ARG A 79 9.85 4.68 -1.15
C ARG A 79 10.49 4.67 -2.53
N LEU A 80 11.48 5.55 -2.72
CA LEU A 80 12.27 5.70 -3.96
C LEU A 80 11.46 6.13 -5.21
N MET A 81 10.20 6.55 -5.08
CA MET A 81 9.36 6.95 -6.22
C MET A 81 9.90 8.17 -6.99
N VAL A 82 10.65 9.05 -6.34
CA VAL A 82 11.28 10.20 -7.01
C VAL A 82 12.21 9.78 -8.17
N ALA A 83 12.83 8.60 -8.09
CA ALA A 83 13.68 8.07 -9.17
C ALA A 83 12.87 7.41 -10.31
N ALA A 84 11.59 7.11 -10.07
CA ALA A 84 10.70 6.49 -11.05
C ALA A 84 9.87 7.52 -11.83
N PHE A 85 9.81 8.77 -11.35
CA PHE A 85 9.05 9.83 -11.99
C PHE A 85 9.96 10.71 -12.85
N SER A 86 9.45 11.06 -14.03
CA SER A 86 10.04 12.07 -14.90
C SER A 86 9.19 13.33 -14.85
N TYR A 87 9.82 14.48 -14.97
CA TYR A 87 9.14 15.74 -15.21
C TYR A 87 9.15 16.02 -16.71
N GLU A 88 7.97 16.10 -17.32
CA GLU A 88 7.81 16.73 -18.63
C GLU A 88 7.36 18.17 -18.41
N GLY A 89 8.23 19.11 -18.77
CA GLY A 89 7.99 20.55 -18.73
C GLY A 89 7.79 21.12 -20.11
#